data_AF-A0A0U5F6C1-F1
#
_entry.id   AF-A0A0U5F6C1-F1
#
_cell.length_a   1.000
_cell.length_b   1.000
_cell.length_c   1.000
_cell.angle_alpha   90.00
_cell.angle_beta   90.00
_cell.angle_gamma   90.00
#
_symmetry.space_group_name_H-M   'P 1'
#
loop_
_entity.id
_entity.type
_entity.pdbx_description
1 polymer ?
#
loop_
_entity_poly.entity_id
_entity_poly.type
_entity_poly.pdbx_seq_one_letter_code
_entity_poly.pdbx_strand_id
1 'polypeptide(L)'
;MVPNPDILAELSTKGPNRPRLVIGFAAETENVIGNATAKRQRKGCDWIVANDVSPQTGIMGGMENQVVLITPDNVEQWPRMSKADVAKKLAARITVWLSE
;
A
#
# COMPACT_ATOMS: atom_id res chain seq x y z
N MET A 1 17.59 21.70 6.89
CA MET A 1 16.55 21.15 5.98
C MET A 1 15.29 20.95 6.79
N VAL A 2 14.11 21.28 6.25
CA VAL A 2 12.81 21.04 6.91
C VAL A 2 12.11 19.91 6.16
N PRO A 3 11.52 18.92 6.86
CA PRO A 3 10.78 17.86 6.21
C PRO A 3 9.56 18.39 5.45
N ASN A 4 9.34 17.87 4.25
CA ASN A 4 8.15 18.21 3.46
C ASN A 4 6.88 17.75 4.18
N PRO A 5 5.75 18.47 4.00
CA PRO A 5 4.45 18.03 4.47
C PRO A 5 4.09 16.61 3.99
N ASP A 6 3.46 15.85 4.87
CA ASP A 6 3.09 14.46 4.63
C ASP A 6 1.68 14.36 4.04
N ILE A 7 1.60 14.45 2.71
CA ILE A 7 0.33 14.51 1.98
C ILE A 7 -0.58 13.31 2.31
N LEU A 8 -0.03 12.11 2.46
CA LEU A 8 -0.83 10.93 2.78
C LEU A 8 -1.44 11.02 4.19
N ALA A 9 -0.68 11.52 5.17
CA ALA A 9 -1.17 11.71 6.52
C ALA A 9 -2.23 12.81 6.59
N GLU A 10 -2.05 13.89 5.85
CA GLU A 10 -3.03 14.97 5.72
C GLU A 10 -4.34 14.45 5.13
N LEU A 11 -4.31 13.72 4.02
CA LEU A 11 -5.48 13.10 3.39
C LEU A 11 -6.18 12.08 4.30
N SER A 12 -5.43 11.44 5.20
CA SER A 12 -5.95 10.42 6.11
C SER A 12 -6.59 11.01 7.37
N THR A 13 -6.45 12.33 7.59
CA THR A 13 -7.00 13.02 8.76
C THR A 13 -8.52 12.87 8.80
N LYS A 14 -9.05 12.54 9.98
CA LYS A 14 -10.50 12.40 10.19
C LYS A 14 -11.20 13.73 9.95
N GLY A 15 -12.27 13.72 9.17
CA GLY A 15 -13.06 14.91 8.88
C GLY A 15 -14.02 14.70 7.70
N PRO A 16 -14.89 15.68 7.42
CA PRO A 16 -15.88 15.58 6.36
C PRO A 16 -15.27 15.45 4.95
N ASN A 17 -14.03 15.90 4.77
CA ASN A 17 -13.33 15.88 3.48
C ASN A 17 -12.46 14.62 3.29
N ARG A 18 -12.40 13.73 4.28
CA ARG A 18 -11.60 12.50 4.15
C ARG A 18 -12.24 11.59 3.09
N PRO A 19 -11.47 11.10 2.10
CA PRO A 19 -11.96 10.09 1.18
C PRO A 19 -12.48 8.87 1.93
N ARG A 20 -13.48 8.17 1.37
CA ARG A 20 -13.99 6.91 1.95
C ARG A 20 -12.86 5.91 2.17
N LEU A 21 -11.97 5.78 1.18
CA LEU A 21 -10.82 4.89 1.20
C LEU A 21 -9.53 5.65 0.87
N VAL A 22 -8.54 5.55 1.75
CA VAL A 22 -7.18 6.08 1.53
C VAL A 22 -6.19 4.91 1.49
N ILE A 23 -5.49 4.76 0.36
CA ILE A 23 -4.53 3.68 0.12
C ILE A 23 -3.13 4.25 -0.03
N GLY A 24 -2.20 3.84 0.84
CA GLY A 24 -0.78 4.14 0.72
C GLY A 24 -0.03 3.10 -0.12
N PHE A 25 1.12 3.47 -0.66
CA PHE A 25 2.09 2.54 -1.24
C PHE A 25 3.42 2.64 -0.49
N ALA A 26 4.07 1.50 -0.25
CA ALA A 26 5.33 1.42 0.47
C ALA A 26 6.31 0.50 -0.25
N ALA A 27 7.45 1.07 -0.67
CA ALA A 27 8.61 0.30 -1.05
C ALA A 27 9.43 0.00 0.22
N GLU A 28 9.72 -1.26 0.46
CA GLU A 28 10.53 -1.73 1.58
C GLU A 28 11.69 -2.58 1.06
N THR A 29 12.76 -2.71 1.85
CA THR A 29 13.92 -3.56 1.51
C THR A 29 14.15 -4.66 2.55
N GLU A 30 13.48 -4.56 3.70
CA GLU A 30 13.50 -5.53 4.79
C GLU A 30 12.20 -5.47 5.57
N ASN A 31 11.88 -6.54 6.30
CA ASN A 31 10.71 -6.65 7.18
C ASN A 31 9.44 -5.99 6.60
N VAL A 32 9.09 -6.35 5.35
CA VAL A 32 8.09 -5.63 4.55
C VAL A 32 6.77 -5.48 5.29
N ILE A 33 6.28 -6.55 5.92
CA ILE A 33 5.00 -6.56 6.63
C ILE A 33 5.06 -5.64 7.86
N GLY A 34 6.09 -5.74 8.69
CA GLY A 34 6.23 -4.94 9.90
C GLY A 34 6.36 -3.45 9.60
N ASN A 35 7.26 -3.11 8.68
CA ASN A 35 7.52 -1.72 8.28
C ASN A 35 6.31 -1.08 7.62
N ALA A 36 5.65 -1.78 6.69
CA ALA A 36 4.45 -1.27 6.04
C ALA A 36 3.27 -1.14 7.02
N THR A 37 3.10 -2.08 7.96
CA THR A 37 2.06 -1.99 9.00
C THR A 37 2.26 -0.75 9.87
N ALA A 38 3.49 -0.50 10.33
CA ALA A 38 3.83 0.70 11.09
C ALA A 38 3.61 1.99 10.28
N LYS A 39 3.96 1.98 8.98
CA LYS A 39 3.68 3.12 8.07
C LYS A 39 2.17 3.35 7.92
N ARG A 40 1.35 2.31 7.72
CA ARG A 40 -0.11 2.43 7.61
C ARG A 40 -0.70 3.11 8.85
N GLN A 41 -0.33 2.64 10.04
CA GLN A 41 -0.80 3.20 11.31
C GLN A 41 -0.34 4.64 11.52
N ARG A 42 0.95 4.92 11.28
CA ARG A 42 1.52 6.27 11.43
C ARG A 42 0.91 7.28 10.46
N LYS A 43 0.62 6.86 9.23
CA LYS A 43 0.01 7.70 8.19
C LYS A 43 -1.51 7.78 8.33
N GLY A 44 -2.15 6.84 9.04
CA GLY A 44 -3.59 6.79 9.24
C GLY A 44 -4.40 6.35 8.01
N CYS A 45 -3.74 5.83 6.96
CA CYS A 45 -4.43 5.35 5.78
C CYS A 45 -5.12 4.01 6.05
N ASP A 46 -6.21 3.73 5.34
CA ASP A 46 -6.99 2.51 5.57
C ASP A 46 -6.17 1.29 5.18
N TRP A 47 -5.59 1.32 3.98
CA TRP A 47 -4.79 0.23 3.41
C TRP A 47 -3.38 0.71 3.09
N ILE A 48 -2.45 -0.24 3.02
CA ILE A 48 -1.13 -0.01 2.43
C ILE A 48 -0.74 -1.18 1.52
N VAL A 49 -0.29 -0.87 0.31
CA VAL A 49 0.27 -1.84 -0.64
C VAL A 49 1.79 -1.77 -0.53
N ALA A 50 2.40 -2.84 -0.03
CA ALA A 50 3.83 -2.90 0.18
C ALA A 50 4.50 -3.85 -0.79
N ASN A 51 5.73 -3.56 -1.20
CA ASN A 51 6.53 -4.46 -2.01
C ASN A 51 8.00 -4.40 -1.65
N ASP A 52 8.68 -5.54 -1.78
CA ASP A 52 10.12 -5.65 -1.59
C ASP A 52 10.85 -5.16 -2.84
N VAL A 53 11.54 -4.02 -2.74
CA VAL A 53 12.35 -3.42 -3.80
C VAL A 53 13.84 -3.70 -3.65
N SER A 54 14.24 -4.62 -2.77
CA SER A 54 15.63 -5.01 -2.64
C SER A 54 16.19 -5.48 -4.00
N PRO A 55 17.45 -5.16 -4.35
CA PRO A 55 18.01 -5.47 -5.67
C PRO A 55 17.89 -6.94 -6.07
N GLN A 56 17.88 -7.85 -5.08
CA GLN A 56 17.79 -9.29 -5.23
C GLN A 56 16.44 -9.76 -5.79
N THR A 57 15.37 -8.98 -5.62
CA THR A 57 14.03 -9.36 -6.12
C THR A 57 13.87 -9.11 -7.62
N GLY A 58 14.65 -8.17 -8.17
CA GLY A 58 14.51 -7.72 -9.56
C GLY A 58 13.17 -7.01 -9.86
N ILE A 59 12.41 -6.62 -8.83
CA ILE A 59 11.07 -6.01 -8.97
C ILE A 59 11.17 -4.53 -9.35
N MET A 60 12.17 -3.82 -8.83
CA MET A 60 12.33 -2.39 -9.12
C MET A 60 12.76 -2.18 -10.58
N GLY A 61 11.92 -1.47 -11.35
CA GLY A 61 12.12 -1.25 -12.79
C GLY A 61 11.61 -2.37 -13.72
N GLY A 62 11.15 -3.50 -13.17
CA GLY A 62 10.61 -4.62 -13.96
C GLY A 62 9.13 -4.49 -14.33
N MET A 63 8.62 -5.45 -15.11
CA MET A 63 7.18 -5.53 -15.46
C MET A 63 6.36 -6.34 -14.44
N GLU A 64 7.02 -6.99 -13.49
CA GLU A 64 6.42 -7.82 -12.46
C GLU A 64 6.52 -7.16 -11.09
N ASN A 65 5.70 -7.62 -10.15
CA ASN A 65 5.72 -7.21 -8.76
C ASN A 65 5.24 -8.36 -7.86
N GLN A 66 5.69 -8.34 -6.61
CA GLN A 66 5.21 -9.18 -5.54
C GLN A 66 4.82 -8.25 -4.39
N VAL A 67 3.52 -8.16 -4.13
CA VAL A 67 2.99 -7.17 -3.20
C VAL A 67 2.34 -7.85 -2.00
N VAL A 68 2.31 -7.13 -0.89
CA VAL A 68 1.51 -7.44 0.29
C VAL A 68 0.51 -6.32 0.48
N LEU A 69 -0.77 -6.63 0.42
CA LEU A 69 -1.85 -5.70 0.78
C LEU A 69 -2.14 -5.84 2.27
N ILE A 70 -1.98 -4.76 3.03
CA ILE A 70 -2.24 -4.73 4.47
C ILE A 70 -3.42 -3.79 4.72
N THR A 71 -4.47 -4.32 5.34
CA THR A 71 -5.68 -3.61 5.76
C THR A 71 -5.73 -3.53 7.30
N PRO A 72 -6.78 -2.94 7.92
CA PRO A 72 -6.94 -3.00 9.37
C PRO A 72 -7.04 -4.43 9.92
N ASP A 73 -7.67 -5.32 9.16
CA ASP A 73 -8.08 -6.63 9.64
C ASP A 73 -7.30 -7.80 9.00
N ASN A 74 -6.55 -7.54 7.92
CA ASN A 74 -5.91 -8.60 7.15
C ASN A 74 -4.54 -8.22 6.56
N VAL A 75 -3.73 -9.24 6.29
CA VAL A 75 -2.46 -9.15 5.56
C VAL A 75 -2.49 -10.17 4.43
N GLU A 76 -2.61 -9.69 3.19
CA GLU A 76 -2.71 -10.53 2.00
C GLU A 76 -1.40 -10.50 1.23
N GLN A 77 -0.70 -11.62 1.19
CA GLN A 77 0.47 -11.79 0.33
C GLN A 77 0.03 -12.25 -1.05
N TRP A 78 0.33 -11.47 -2.07
CA TRP A 78 0.03 -11.83 -3.46
C TRP A 78 1.26 -12.49 -4.10
N PRO A 79 1.07 -13.52 -4.93
CA PRO A 79 2.18 -14.13 -5.64
C PRO A 79 2.82 -13.12 -6.60
N ARG A 80 4.04 -13.41 -7.05
CA ARG A 80 4.68 -12.64 -8.12
C ARG A 80 3.80 -12.69 -9.36
N MET A 81 3.46 -11.51 -9.89
CA MET A 81 2.58 -11.36 -11.05
C MET A 81 2.93 -10.08 -11.83
N SER A 82 2.37 -9.91 -13.01
CA SER A 82 2.58 -8.68 -13.78
C SER A 82 2.02 -7.46 -13.03
N LYS A 83 2.61 -6.28 -13.23
CA LYS A 83 2.07 -5.02 -12.68
C LYS A 83 0.63 -4.76 -13.11
N ALA A 84 0.28 -5.18 -14.32
CA ALA A 84 -1.09 -5.10 -14.82
C ALA A 84 -2.05 -6.00 -14.03
N ASP A 85 -1.63 -7.20 -13.67
CA ASP A 85 -2.45 -8.12 -12.87
C ASP A 85 -2.54 -7.68 -11.41
N VAL A 86 -1.47 -7.13 -10.83
CA VAL A 86 -1.53 -6.45 -9.52
C VAL A 86 -2.56 -5.33 -9.55
N ALA A 87 -2.52 -4.47 -10.57
CA ALA A 87 -3.46 -3.36 -10.70
C ALA A 87 -4.91 -3.82 -10.84
N LYS A 88 -5.18 -4.84 -11.68
CA LYS A 88 -6.52 -5.44 -11.83
C LYS A 88 -7.02 -6.03 -10.52
N LYS A 89 -6.17 -6.78 -9.81
CA LYS A 89 -6.52 -7.40 -8.53
C LYS A 89 -6.80 -6.34 -7.46
N LEU A 90 -5.98 -5.29 -7.38
CA LEU A 90 -6.19 -4.17 -6.47
C LEU A 90 -7.49 -3.41 -6.79
N ALA A 91 -7.76 -3.11 -8.06
CA ALA A 91 -8.99 -2.47 -8.47
C ALA A 91 -10.23 -3.31 -8.08
N ALA A 92 -10.18 -4.63 -8.29
CA ALA A 92 -11.26 -5.52 -7.87
C ALA A 92 -11.49 -5.49 -6.34
N ARG A 93 -10.42 -5.48 -5.54
CA ARG A 93 -10.52 -5.35 -4.08
C ARG A 93 -11.14 -4.02 -3.67
N ILE A 94 -10.75 -2.92 -4.31
CA ILE A 94 -11.31 -1.58 -4.07
C ILE A 94 -12.81 -1.56 -4.39
N THR A 95 -13.22 -2.14 -5.51
CA THR A 95 -14.63 -2.21 -5.89
C THR A 95 -15.46 -2.97 -4.86
N VAL A 96 -14.99 -4.14 -4.41
CA VAL A 96 -15.67 -4.91 -3.35
C VAL A 96 -15.83 -4.07 -2.08
N TRP A 97 -14.74 -3.46 -1.60
CA TRP A 97 -14.77 -2.65 -0.38
C TRP A 97 -15.69 -1.43 -0.49
N LEU A 98 -15.75 -0.76 -1.65
CA LEU A 98 -16.61 0.42 -1.84
C LEU A 98 -18.10 0.08 -1.99
N SER A 99 -18.40 -1.18 -2.28
CA SER A 99 -19.77 -1.70 -2.43
C SER A 99 -20.39 -2.10 -1.09
N GLU A 100 -19.58 -2.20 -0.04
CA GLU A 100 -19.99 -2.28 1.37
C GLU A 100 -20.27 -0.88 1.93
#